data_AF-A0A239JAB7-F1
#
_entry.id   AF-A0A239JAB7-F1
#
_cell.length_a   1.000
_cell.length_b   1.000
_cell.length_c   1.000
_cell.angle_alpha   90.00
_cell.angle_beta   90.00
_cell.angle_gamma   90.00
#
_symmetry.space_group_name_H-M   'P 1'
#
loop_
_entity.id
_entity.type
_entity.pdbx_description
1 polymer ?
#
loop_
_entity_poly.entity_id
_entity_poly.type
_entity_poly.pdbx_seq_one_letter_code
_entity_poly.pdbx_strand_id
1 'polypeptide(L)'
;MNEDRPSTAGVAGRLVGALISGEEIEGLGVLDVGAVVTVEQVAEALGVTKNSATAGVRTLAAKNVIRSRQRTGAVVQPRENWNYLDLELHDWLLDAEELGALEMLHEVRIGVETAAARTAAARILPQQYDAIIGLARKIFTLGYEQSDGFAQHWRDFGEADARYHGLILRASGNPVIHAFEPMITKLLWKRLGRRGGLEDTAGLAFPDVPLPEAMVLHVAQGKAIVQRNADAAEVFTQAILIGFGSGLANPYLQAGLARAFEDLRWSTSERSRYQPLIDQVLLDRRGSRETHARARR
;
A
#
# COMPACT_ATOMS: atom_id res chain seq x y z
N MET A 1 18.06 -4.77 36.21
CA MET A 1 16.98 -5.71 35.88
C MET A 1 15.74 -4.88 35.58
N ASN A 2 15.63 -4.41 34.34
CA ASN A 2 14.53 -3.57 33.88
C ASN A 2 14.27 -3.99 32.43
N GLU A 3 13.69 -5.19 32.30
CA GLU A 3 13.27 -5.73 31.02
C GLU A 3 11.97 -5.05 30.59
N ASP A 4 12.02 -4.47 29.40
CA ASP A 4 10.96 -4.25 28.43
C ASP A 4 9.52 -4.27 28.99
N ARG A 5 9.10 -3.16 29.62
CA ARG A 5 7.66 -2.93 29.82
C ARG A 5 7.06 -2.51 28.48
N PRO A 6 6.08 -3.23 27.95
CA PRO A 6 5.42 -2.87 26.70
C PRO A 6 4.88 -1.44 26.79
N SER A 7 5.16 -0.64 25.75
CA SER A 7 4.61 0.70 25.60
C SER A 7 3.07 0.63 25.50
N THR A 8 2.40 1.77 25.65
CA THR A 8 0.95 1.87 25.43
C THR A 8 0.51 1.28 24.08
N ALA A 9 1.31 1.50 23.03
CA ALA A 9 1.09 0.90 21.71
C ALA A 9 1.22 -0.63 21.76
N GLY A 10 2.13 -1.17 22.58
CA GLY A 10 2.32 -2.60 22.79
C GLY A 10 1.16 -3.30 23.51
N VAL A 11 0.36 -2.59 24.34
CA VAL A 11 -0.85 -3.20 24.94
C VAL A 11 -1.97 -3.31 23.90
N ALA A 12 -2.27 -2.22 23.21
CA ALA A 12 -3.35 -2.20 22.21
C ALA A 12 -3.06 -3.15 21.03
N GLY A 13 -1.82 -3.11 20.52
CA GLY A 13 -1.39 -4.01 19.43
C GLY A 13 -1.49 -5.49 19.80
N ARG A 14 -1.08 -5.90 21.01
CA ARG A 14 -1.20 -7.30 21.45
C ARG A 14 -2.66 -7.77 21.56
N LEU A 15 -3.54 -6.92 22.10
CA LEU A 15 -4.96 -7.24 22.19
C LEU A 15 -5.61 -7.37 20.80
N VAL A 16 -5.24 -6.49 19.86
CA VAL A 16 -5.72 -6.57 18.47
C VAL A 16 -5.15 -7.77 17.74
N GLY A 17 -3.87 -8.10 17.97
CA GLY A 17 -3.26 -9.31 17.44
C GLY A 17 -4.01 -10.56 17.86
N ALA A 18 -4.33 -10.70 19.15
CA ALA A 18 -5.13 -11.83 19.66
C ALA A 18 -6.57 -11.84 19.11
N LEU A 19 -7.21 -10.67 19.00
CA LEU A 19 -8.54 -10.53 18.37
C LEU A 19 -8.54 -10.96 16.89
N ILE A 20 -7.42 -10.76 16.20
CA ILE A 20 -7.23 -11.10 14.79
C ILE A 20 -6.94 -12.59 14.63
N SER A 21 -5.94 -13.10 15.35
CA SER A 21 -5.47 -14.49 15.24
C SER A 21 -6.43 -15.49 15.90
N GLY A 22 -7.28 -15.02 16.81
CA GLY A 22 -8.09 -15.89 17.67
C GLY A 22 -7.26 -16.59 18.75
N GLU A 23 -6.02 -16.14 18.97
CA GLU A 23 -5.14 -16.67 20.01
C GLU A 23 -5.71 -16.37 21.40
N GLU A 24 -5.63 -17.36 22.29
CA GLU A 24 -5.99 -17.19 23.69
C GLU A 24 -4.92 -16.37 24.41
N ILE A 25 -5.34 -15.34 25.14
CA ILE A 25 -4.47 -14.66 26.09
C ILE A 25 -4.70 -15.27 27.46
N GLU A 26 -3.64 -15.79 28.07
CA GLU A 26 -3.69 -16.33 29.45
C GLU A 26 -4.31 -15.29 30.41
N GLY A 27 -5.37 -15.68 31.12
CA GLY A 27 -6.11 -14.80 32.03
C GLY A 27 -7.23 -13.97 31.39
N LEU A 28 -7.30 -13.87 30.06
CA LEU A 28 -8.43 -13.25 29.33
C LEU A 28 -9.25 -14.25 28.51
N GLY A 29 -8.66 -15.39 28.15
CA GLY A 29 -9.28 -16.33 27.22
C GLY A 29 -9.20 -15.85 25.78
N VAL A 30 -10.04 -16.44 24.92
CA VAL A 30 -10.24 -15.99 23.53
C VAL A 30 -11.06 -14.70 23.54
N LEU A 31 -10.54 -13.67 22.89
CA LEU A 31 -11.24 -12.40 22.73
C LEU A 31 -12.10 -12.43 21.47
N ASP A 32 -13.38 -12.76 21.63
CA ASP A 32 -14.37 -12.71 20.55
C ASP A 32 -15.25 -11.46 20.63
N VAL A 33 -16.01 -11.20 19.56
CA VAL A 33 -17.04 -10.15 19.55
C VAL A 33 -17.99 -10.32 20.74
N GLY A 34 -18.16 -9.25 21.51
CA GLY A 34 -18.97 -9.26 22.74
C GLY A 34 -18.23 -9.70 24.00
N ALA A 35 -16.98 -10.20 23.90
CA ALA A 35 -16.15 -10.46 25.07
C ALA A 35 -15.96 -9.18 25.89
N VAL A 36 -15.91 -9.35 27.22
CA VAL A 36 -15.83 -8.24 28.17
C VAL A 36 -14.49 -8.33 28.91
N VAL A 37 -13.71 -7.26 28.83
CA VAL A 37 -12.41 -7.14 29.51
C VAL A 37 -12.39 -5.95 30.45
N THR A 38 -11.83 -6.14 31.63
CA THR A 38 -11.55 -5.04 32.57
C THR A 38 -10.09 -4.59 32.47
N VAL A 39 -9.81 -3.36 32.90
CA VAL A 39 -8.44 -2.84 32.93
C VAL A 39 -7.56 -3.69 33.84
N GLU A 40 -8.11 -4.16 34.95
CA GLU A 40 -7.44 -5.02 35.92
C GLU A 40 -7.05 -6.35 35.29
N GLN A 41 -7.97 -7.01 34.58
CA GLN A 41 -7.68 -8.26 33.86
C GLN A 41 -6.61 -8.06 32.78
N VAL A 42 -6.70 -6.98 31.99
CA VAL A 42 -5.68 -6.68 30.96
C VAL A 42 -4.31 -6.42 31.59
N ALA A 43 -4.26 -5.72 32.74
CA ALA A 43 -3.02 -5.44 33.45
C ALA A 43 -2.35 -6.73 33.94
N GLU A 44 -3.14 -7.62 34.55
CA GLU A 44 -2.68 -8.91 35.05
C GLU A 44 -2.22 -9.83 33.92
N ALA A 45 -3.09 -10.09 32.94
CA ALA A 45 -2.84 -11.01 31.82
C ALA A 45 -1.59 -10.63 31.00
N LEU A 46 -1.34 -9.34 30.84
CA LEU A 46 -0.23 -8.84 30.02
C LEU A 46 1.02 -8.44 30.82
N GLY A 47 1.00 -8.62 32.14
CA GLY A 47 2.10 -8.26 33.04
C GLY A 47 2.44 -6.76 33.04
N VAL A 48 1.45 -5.89 32.81
CA VAL A 48 1.65 -4.44 32.67
C VAL A 48 1.05 -3.65 33.84
N THR A 49 1.46 -2.38 33.96
CA THR A 49 0.86 -1.49 34.97
C THR A 49 -0.60 -1.18 34.64
N LYS A 50 -1.42 -0.91 35.67
CA LYS A 50 -2.80 -0.44 35.50
C LYS A 50 -2.90 0.79 34.59
N ASN A 51 -1.92 1.69 34.67
CA ASN A 51 -1.88 2.88 33.81
C ASN A 51 -1.65 2.53 32.34
N SER A 52 -0.72 1.62 32.05
CA SER A 52 -0.48 1.11 30.69
C SER A 52 -1.71 0.38 30.13
N ALA A 53 -2.35 -0.47 30.94
CA ALA A 53 -3.58 -1.17 30.56
C ALA A 53 -4.72 -0.18 30.26
N THR A 54 -4.92 0.82 31.13
CA THR A 54 -5.93 1.88 30.93
C THR A 54 -5.67 2.61 29.61
N ALA A 55 -4.42 2.96 29.34
CA ALA A 55 -4.06 3.66 28.12
C ALA A 55 -4.31 2.80 26.88
N GLY A 56 -3.93 1.51 26.90
CA GLY A 56 -4.21 0.58 25.80
C GLY A 56 -5.70 0.39 25.53
N VAL A 57 -6.52 0.18 26.57
CA VAL A 57 -7.99 0.11 26.47
C VAL A 57 -8.56 1.40 25.89
N ARG A 58 -8.05 2.57 26.29
CA ARG A 58 -8.48 3.86 25.70
C ARG A 58 -8.10 3.98 24.22
N THR A 59 -6.91 3.51 23.83
CA THR A 59 -6.48 3.49 22.42
C THR A 59 -7.42 2.62 21.58
N LEU A 60 -7.74 1.41 22.05
CA LEU A 60 -8.71 0.52 21.38
C LEU A 60 -10.10 1.15 21.29
N ALA A 61 -10.54 1.84 22.34
CA ALA A 61 -11.83 2.53 22.34
C ALA A 61 -11.86 3.70 21.34
N ALA A 62 -10.77 4.44 21.17
CA ALA A 62 -10.67 5.51 20.17
C ALA A 62 -10.78 5.01 18.73
N LYS A 63 -10.44 3.73 18.50
CA LYS A 63 -10.55 3.04 17.20
C LYS A 63 -11.82 2.19 17.06
N ASN A 64 -12.75 2.31 18.02
CA ASN A 64 -13.97 1.50 18.10
C ASN A 64 -13.76 -0.02 18.13
N VAL A 65 -12.55 -0.51 18.42
CA VAL A 65 -12.28 -1.95 18.58
C VAL A 65 -13.01 -2.48 19.82
N ILE A 66 -13.09 -1.66 20.85
CA ILE A 66 -13.86 -1.94 22.07
C ILE A 66 -14.74 -0.75 22.42
N ARG A 67 -15.85 -1.01 23.10
CA ARG A 67 -16.74 0.02 23.66
C ARG A 67 -16.73 -0.07 25.18
N SER A 68 -16.39 1.04 25.85
CA SER A 68 -16.49 1.11 27.30
C SER A 68 -17.96 1.05 27.76
N ARG A 69 -18.26 0.20 28.74
CA ARG A 69 -19.52 0.20 29.48
C ARG A 69 -19.27 0.47 30.96
N GLN A 70 -20.06 1.38 31.53
CA GLN A 70 -19.98 1.69 32.96
C GLN A 70 -20.21 0.42 33.79
N ARG A 71 -19.36 0.20 34.79
CA ARG A 71 -19.44 -0.89 35.80
C ARG A 71 -19.26 -2.32 35.29
N THR A 72 -19.26 -2.57 33.98
CA THR A 72 -19.11 -3.93 33.43
C THR A 72 -17.78 -4.17 32.71
N GLY A 73 -17.03 -3.13 32.34
CA GLY A 73 -15.78 -3.25 31.59
C GLY A 73 -15.93 -2.81 30.13
N ALA A 74 -14.92 -3.09 29.30
CA ALA A 74 -14.93 -2.77 27.88
C ALA A 74 -15.34 -4.00 27.06
N VAL A 75 -16.23 -3.79 26.09
CA VAL A 75 -16.81 -4.85 25.27
C VAL A 75 -16.21 -4.82 23.87
N VAL A 76 -15.68 -5.95 23.40
CA VAL A 76 -15.17 -6.10 22.02
C VAL A 76 -16.29 -5.83 21.03
N GLN A 77 -16.03 -4.95 20.06
CA GLN A 77 -16.99 -4.59 19.02
C GLN A 77 -16.82 -5.47 17.77
N PRO A 78 -17.91 -5.71 17.01
CA PRO A 78 -17.83 -6.28 15.67
C PRO A 78 -16.87 -5.49 14.76
N ARG A 79 -16.14 -6.20 13.88
CA ARG A 79 -15.12 -5.62 12.98
C ARG A 79 -15.68 -4.48 12.12
N GLU A 80 -16.93 -4.57 11.67
CA GLU A 80 -17.60 -3.54 10.86
C GLU A 80 -17.74 -2.17 11.57
N ASN A 81 -17.58 -2.12 12.89
CA ASN A 81 -17.63 -0.88 13.65
C ASN A 81 -16.25 -0.25 13.87
N TRP A 82 -15.18 -0.93 13.51
CA TRP A 82 -13.81 -0.45 13.73
C TRP A 82 -13.53 0.78 12.86
N ASN A 83 -12.66 1.66 13.35
CA ASN A 83 -12.29 2.89 12.65
C ASN A 83 -11.16 2.64 11.63
N TYR A 84 -11.51 2.15 10.44
CA TYR A 84 -10.58 1.94 9.32
C TYR A 84 -10.05 3.24 8.67
N LEU A 85 -10.33 4.42 9.22
CA LEU A 85 -9.64 5.66 8.83
C LEU A 85 -8.41 5.92 9.71
N ASP A 86 -8.24 5.16 10.78
CA ASP A 86 -7.11 5.28 11.69
C ASP A 86 -5.92 4.45 11.20
N LEU A 87 -4.80 5.13 10.92
CA LEU A 87 -3.60 4.51 10.38
C LEU A 87 -2.95 3.49 11.32
N GLU A 88 -3.06 3.69 12.64
CA GLU A 88 -2.48 2.76 13.61
C GLU A 88 -3.30 1.46 13.66
N LEU A 89 -4.59 1.49 13.31
CA LEU A 89 -5.36 0.25 13.11
C LEU A 89 -4.83 -0.55 11.91
N HIS A 90 -4.48 0.11 10.82
CA HIS A 90 -3.87 -0.55 9.66
C HIS A 90 -2.55 -1.23 10.02
N ASP A 91 -1.76 -0.62 10.90
CA ASP A 91 -0.49 -1.21 11.36
C ASP A 91 -0.74 -2.53 12.06
N TRP A 92 -1.68 -2.55 12.99
CA TRP A 92 -2.01 -3.78 13.70
C TRP A 92 -2.59 -4.84 12.79
N LEU A 93 -3.42 -4.49 11.80
CA LEU A 93 -3.93 -5.44 10.82
C LEU A 93 -2.82 -6.03 9.96
N LEU A 94 -1.85 -5.21 9.54
CA LEU A 94 -0.73 -5.63 8.71
C LEU A 94 0.34 -6.42 9.48
N ASP A 95 0.55 -6.09 10.76
CA ASP A 95 1.49 -6.77 11.64
C ASP A 95 0.93 -8.11 12.13
N ALA A 96 -0.38 -8.20 12.34
CA ALA A 96 -1.08 -9.44 12.67
C ALA A 96 -1.43 -10.28 11.43
N GLU A 97 -1.01 -9.84 10.23
CA GLU A 97 -1.20 -10.56 8.97
C GLU A 97 -2.68 -10.93 8.70
N GLU A 98 -3.60 -10.04 9.09
CA GLU A 98 -5.04 -10.24 8.91
C GLU A 98 -5.33 -10.54 7.43
N LEU A 99 -6.05 -11.64 7.20
CA LEU A 99 -6.40 -12.07 5.86
C LEU A 99 -7.21 -10.98 5.16
N GLY A 100 -6.76 -10.54 3.97
CA GLY A 100 -7.45 -9.52 3.20
C GLY A 100 -7.07 -8.07 3.55
N ALA A 101 -6.22 -7.82 4.56
CA ALA A 101 -5.87 -6.45 4.95
C ALA A 101 -5.10 -5.70 3.86
N LEU A 102 -4.16 -6.37 3.19
CA LEU A 102 -3.41 -5.79 2.08
C LEU A 102 -4.31 -5.50 0.87
N GLU A 103 -5.23 -6.41 0.57
CA GLU A 103 -6.22 -6.29 -0.50
C GLU A 103 -7.13 -5.10 -0.26
N MET A 104 -7.72 -5.01 0.93
CA MET A 104 -8.59 -3.90 1.32
C MET A 104 -7.89 -2.54 1.18
N LEU A 105 -6.65 -2.43 1.68
CA LEU A 105 -5.88 -1.19 1.58
C LEU A 105 -5.49 -0.89 0.12
N HIS A 106 -5.21 -1.92 -0.67
CA HIS A 106 -4.89 -1.78 -2.08
C HIS A 106 -6.09 -1.35 -2.95
N GLU A 107 -7.30 -1.78 -2.61
CA GLU A 107 -8.53 -1.29 -3.25
C GLU A 107 -8.70 0.22 -3.04
N VAL A 108 -8.42 0.71 -1.82
CA VAL A 108 -8.43 2.16 -1.54
C VAL A 108 -7.36 2.88 -2.35
N ARG A 109 -6.16 2.30 -2.50
CA ARG A 109 -5.10 2.86 -3.36
C ARG A 109 -5.58 3.07 -4.79
N ILE A 110 -6.24 2.07 -5.38
CA ILE A 110 -6.76 2.15 -6.76
C ILE A 110 -7.66 3.37 -6.90
N GLY A 111 -8.62 3.58 -6.00
CA GLY A 111 -9.53 4.74 -6.06
C GLY A 111 -8.81 6.08 -5.82
N VAL A 112 -8.05 6.17 -4.74
CA VAL A 112 -7.43 7.43 -4.29
C VAL A 112 -6.36 7.91 -5.26
N GLU A 113 -5.43 7.05 -5.65
CA GLU A 113 -4.29 7.44 -6.47
C GLU A 113 -4.70 7.74 -7.91
N THR A 114 -5.67 6.98 -8.45
CA THR A 114 -6.22 7.23 -9.79
C THR A 114 -6.86 8.61 -9.85
N ALA A 115 -7.69 8.97 -8.86
CA ALA A 115 -8.26 10.30 -8.75
C ALA A 115 -7.19 11.38 -8.54
N ALA A 116 -6.15 11.06 -7.74
CA ALA A 116 -5.04 11.96 -7.49
C ALA A 116 -4.26 12.29 -8.76
N ALA A 117 -3.90 11.29 -9.57
CA ALA A 117 -3.14 11.47 -10.81
C ALA A 117 -3.91 12.29 -11.85
N ARG A 118 -5.21 12.00 -12.04
CA ARG A 118 -6.10 12.79 -12.89
C ARG A 118 -6.12 14.26 -12.46
N THR A 119 -6.32 14.48 -11.16
CA THR A 119 -6.40 15.83 -10.59
C THR A 119 -5.05 16.55 -10.64
N ALA A 120 -3.95 15.82 -10.41
CA ALA A 120 -2.59 16.32 -10.50
C ALA A 120 -2.30 16.80 -11.92
N ALA A 121 -2.65 16.05 -12.97
CA ALA A 121 -2.48 16.51 -14.35
C ALA A 121 -3.18 17.85 -14.63
N ALA A 122 -4.35 18.09 -14.02
CA ALA A 122 -5.06 19.36 -14.17
C ALA A 122 -4.39 20.52 -13.39
N ARG A 123 -3.79 20.24 -12.23
CA ARG A 123 -3.36 21.27 -11.26
C ARG A 123 -1.85 21.44 -11.11
N ILE A 124 -1.05 20.53 -11.67
CA ILE A 124 0.40 20.49 -11.51
C ILE A 124 1.03 21.86 -11.85
N LEU A 125 2.00 22.28 -11.07
CA LEU A 125 2.71 23.55 -11.28
C LEU A 125 4.05 23.30 -11.99
N PRO A 126 4.53 24.22 -12.86
CA PRO A 126 5.79 24.04 -13.59
C PRO A 126 6.99 23.66 -12.73
N GLN A 127 7.11 24.24 -11.53
CA GLN A 127 8.18 23.92 -10.59
C GLN A 127 8.17 22.48 -10.05
N GLN A 128 7.08 21.74 -10.26
CA GLN A 128 6.96 20.33 -9.84
C GLN A 128 7.30 19.35 -10.98
N TYR A 129 7.48 19.83 -12.21
CA TYR A 129 7.65 18.97 -13.39
C TYR A 129 8.91 18.10 -13.29
N ASP A 130 10.04 18.72 -12.94
CA ASP A 130 11.32 18.02 -12.83
C ASP A 130 11.30 16.97 -11.71
N ALA A 131 10.61 17.25 -10.61
CA ALA A 131 10.49 16.31 -9.50
C ALA A 131 9.69 15.06 -9.90
N ILE A 132 8.55 15.23 -10.59
CA ILE A 132 7.73 14.11 -11.07
C ILE A 132 8.49 13.26 -12.08
N ILE A 133 9.07 13.90 -13.11
CA ILE A 133 9.80 13.19 -14.16
C ILE A 133 11.06 12.52 -13.62
N GLY A 134 11.79 13.22 -12.73
CA GLY A 134 13.01 12.71 -12.10
C GLY A 134 12.74 11.46 -11.27
N LEU A 135 11.69 11.47 -10.43
CA LEU A 135 11.31 10.31 -9.63
C LEU A 135 10.81 9.15 -10.51
N ALA A 136 9.97 9.42 -11.51
CA ALA A 136 9.51 8.38 -12.44
C ALA A 136 10.67 7.68 -13.18
N ARG A 137 11.66 8.46 -13.65
CA ARG A 137 12.87 7.93 -14.28
C ARG A 137 13.75 7.18 -13.28
N LYS A 138 13.85 7.64 -12.03
CA LYS A 138 14.59 6.96 -10.97
C LYS A 138 13.98 5.59 -10.66
N ILE A 139 12.65 5.51 -10.54
CA ILE A 139 11.92 4.24 -10.40
C ILE A 139 12.24 3.32 -11.57
N PHE A 140 12.22 3.84 -12.80
CA PHE A 140 12.55 3.06 -13.99
C PHE A 140 13.97 2.48 -13.95
N THR A 141 14.97 3.32 -13.68
CA THR A 141 16.36 2.88 -13.63
C THR A 141 16.58 1.85 -12.52
N LEU A 142 16.05 2.09 -11.32
CA LEU A 142 16.24 1.17 -10.20
C LEU A 142 15.45 -0.14 -10.37
N GLY A 143 14.22 -0.08 -10.86
CA GLY A 143 13.36 -1.25 -10.99
C GLY A 143 13.62 -2.11 -12.22
N TYR A 144 14.22 -1.55 -13.27
CA TYR A 144 14.45 -2.26 -14.55
C TYR A 144 15.92 -2.31 -14.98
N GLU A 145 16.61 -1.17 -15.05
CA GLU A 145 17.97 -1.12 -15.61
C GLU A 145 19.06 -1.61 -14.64
N GLN A 146 18.76 -1.58 -13.34
CA GLN A 146 19.67 -1.95 -12.24
C GLN A 146 19.01 -2.97 -11.30
N SER A 147 18.12 -3.83 -11.83
CA SER A 147 17.28 -4.71 -11.02
C SER A 147 18.01 -5.89 -10.35
N ASP A 148 19.33 -6.00 -10.50
CA ASP A 148 20.22 -7.01 -9.92
C ASP A 148 20.83 -6.59 -8.56
N GLY A 149 20.43 -5.43 -8.03
CA GLY A 149 20.99 -4.85 -6.82
C GLY A 149 20.64 -5.56 -5.50
N PHE A 150 21.53 -5.37 -4.51
CA PHE A 150 21.42 -5.86 -3.13
C PHE A 150 20.37 -5.10 -2.29
N ALA A 151 20.23 -5.41 -0.99
CA ALA A 151 19.21 -4.82 -0.11
C ALA A 151 19.14 -3.27 -0.14
N GLN A 152 20.28 -2.57 -0.24
CA GLN A 152 20.31 -1.10 -0.31
C GLN A 152 19.63 -0.57 -1.58
N HIS A 153 19.82 -1.26 -2.71
CA HIS A 153 19.18 -0.92 -3.97
C HIS A 153 17.65 -0.95 -3.86
N TRP A 154 17.12 -1.98 -3.19
CA TRP A 154 15.68 -2.10 -2.98
C TRP A 154 15.13 -1.02 -2.08
N ARG A 155 15.86 -0.61 -1.03
CA ARG A 155 15.48 0.56 -0.23
C ARG A 155 15.45 1.84 -1.06
N ASP A 156 16.44 2.05 -1.93
CA ASP A 156 16.47 3.24 -2.80
C ASP A 156 15.32 3.25 -3.81
N PHE A 157 14.93 2.06 -4.31
CA PHE A 157 13.73 1.88 -5.13
C PHE A 157 12.47 2.24 -4.35
N GLY A 158 12.26 1.65 -3.17
CA GLY A 158 11.09 1.90 -2.34
C GLY A 158 10.94 3.36 -1.92
N GLU A 159 12.05 4.01 -1.60
CA GLU A 159 12.07 5.44 -1.28
C GLU A 159 11.69 6.28 -2.51
N ALA A 160 12.19 5.95 -3.70
CA ALA A 160 11.82 6.64 -4.93
C ALA A 160 10.33 6.45 -5.25
N ASP A 161 9.84 5.22 -5.10
CA ASP A 161 8.45 4.82 -5.34
C ASP A 161 7.48 5.54 -4.39
N ALA A 162 7.72 5.44 -3.07
CA ALA A 162 6.93 6.13 -2.06
C ALA A 162 6.91 7.65 -2.26
N ARG A 163 8.07 8.26 -2.56
CA ARG A 163 8.14 9.71 -2.83
C ARG A 163 7.39 10.11 -4.09
N TYR A 164 7.42 9.28 -5.12
CA TYR A 164 6.69 9.53 -6.37
C TYR A 164 5.18 9.52 -6.15
N HIS A 165 4.66 8.46 -5.52
CA HIS A 165 3.24 8.35 -5.16
C HIS A 165 2.80 9.50 -4.24
N GLY A 166 3.57 9.80 -3.20
CA GLY A 166 3.31 10.94 -2.31
C GLY A 166 3.31 12.29 -3.03
N LEU A 167 4.20 12.48 -4.01
CA LEU A 167 4.22 13.68 -4.84
C LEU A 167 2.98 13.82 -5.72
N ILE A 168 2.45 12.73 -6.29
CA ILE A 168 1.20 12.74 -7.06
C ILE A 168 0.02 13.12 -6.16
N LEU A 169 -0.07 12.53 -4.96
CA LEU A 169 -1.12 12.86 -3.98
C LEU A 169 -1.09 14.34 -3.62
N ARG A 170 0.09 14.90 -3.36
CA ARG A 170 0.25 16.35 -3.11
C ARG A 170 -0.08 17.20 -4.33
N ALA A 171 0.36 16.80 -5.52
CA ALA A 171 0.11 17.52 -6.77
C ALA A 171 -1.38 17.58 -7.14
N SER A 172 -2.21 16.69 -6.60
CA SER A 172 -3.67 16.80 -6.70
C SER A 172 -4.22 18.09 -6.08
N GLY A 173 -3.48 18.75 -5.18
CA GLY A 173 -3.93 19.94 -4.46
C GLY A 173 -5.18 19.71 -3.61
N ASN A 174 -5.53 18.46 -3.31
CA ASN A 174 -6.65 18.11 -2.44
C ASN A 174 -6.10 17.60 -1.10
N PRO A 175 -6.28 18.36 0.00
CA PRO A 175 -5.79 17.96 1.32
C PRO A 175 -6.34 16.61 1.80
N VAL A 176 -7.55 16.24 1.41
CA VAL A 176 -8.17 14.95 1.78
C VAL A 176 -7.48 13.79 1.05
N ILE A 177 -7.14 13.95 -0.23
CA ILE A 177 -6.36 12.95 -0.97
C ILE A 177 -4.94 12.84 -0.39
N HIS A 178 -4.32 13.98 -0.07
CA HIS A 178 -2.99 14.01 0.53
C HIS A 178 -2.94 13.30 1.89
N ALA A 179 -4.01 13.35 2.69
CA ALA A 179 -4.07 12.67 3.98
C ALA A 179 -3.89 11.14 3.90
N PHE A 180 -4.08 10.53 2.72
CA PHE A 180 -3.81 9.10 2.50
C PHE A 180 -2.33 8.77 2.29
N GLU A 181 -1.44 9.76 2.11
CA GLU A 181 -0.02 9.53 1.85
C GLU A 181 0.67 8.60 2.87
N PRO A 182 0.47 8.74 4.19
CA PRO A 182 1.11 7.86 5.16
C PRO A 182 0.65 6.39 5.02
N MET A 183 -0.64 6.16 4.76
CA MET A 183 -1.20 4.82 4.51
C MET A 183 -0.57 4.19 3.26
N ILE A 184 -0.55 4.94 2.17
CA ILE A 184 -0.05 4.48 0.86
C ILE A 184 1.45 4.18 0.96
N THR A 185 2.21 5.09 1.57
CA THR A 185 3.65 4.92 1.82
C THR A 185 3.91 3.65 2.61
N LYS A 186 3.15 3.41 3.69
CA LYS A 186 3.31 2.20 4.49
C LYS A 186 3.03 0.93 3.70
N LEU A 187 1.95 0.90 2.92
CA LEU A 187 1.61 -0.24 2.08
C LEU A 187 2.70 -0.54 1.04
N LEU A 188 3.28 0.50 0.43
CA LEU A 188 4.44 0.37 -0.47
C LEU A 188 5.66 -0.23 0.23
N TRP A 189 5.97 0.22 1.45
CA TRP A 189 7.07 -0.33 2.24
C TRP A 189 6.83 -1.76 2.72
N LYS A 190 5.62 -2.09 3.20
CA LYS A 190 5.29 -3.47 3.61
C LYS A 190 5.39 -4.43 2.41
N ARG A 191 5.00 -3.97 1.21
CA ARG A 191 5.20 -4.72 -0.04
C ARG A 191 6.69 -4.96 -0.35
N LEU A 192 7.53 -3.95 -0.19
CA LEU A 192 8.97 -4.05 -0.48
C LEU A 192 9.74 -4.84 0.59
N GLY A 193 9.33 -4.75 1.87
CA GLY A 193 9.93 -5.46 2.99
C GLY A 193 9.97 -6.98 2.79
N ARG A 194 8.99 -7.54 2.07
CA ARG A 194 8.96 -8.95 1.62
C ARG A 194 10.21 -9.40 0.84
N ARG A 195 10.93 -8.47 0.19
CA ARG A 195 12.14 -8.75 -0.61
C ARG A 195 13.44 -8.69 0.20
N GLY A 196 13.45 -8.03 1.35
CA GLY A 196 14.67 -7.80 2.14
C GLY A 196 15.09 -9.00 3.01
N GLY A 197 14.36 -10.12 2.97
CA GLY A 197 14.51 -11.20 3.95
C GLY A 197 14.00 -10.82 5.34
N LEU A 198 13.00 -9.94 5.43
CA LEU A 198 12.49 -9.39 6.69
C LEU A 198 11.15 -9.98 7.15
N GLU A 199 10.41 -10.72 6.32
CA GLU A 199 9.20 -11.49 6.72
C GLU A 199 8.74 -12.36 5.53
N ASP A 200 8.41 -13.63 5.80
CA ASP A 200 7.97 -14.64 4.81
C ASP A 200 6.47 -14.88 5.00
N THR A 201 5.63 -14.27 4.16
CA THR A 201 4.17 -14.45 4.24
C THR A 201 3.45 -14.66 2.92
N ALA A 202 2.68 -15.74 2.87
CA ALA A 202 1.80 -16.13 1.79
C ALA A 202 0.51 -15.29 1.78
N GLY A 203 0.02 -14.91 0.60
CA GLY A 203 -1.36 -14.42 0.47
C GLY A 203 -1.70 -13.64 -0.80
N LEU A 204 -0.74 -12.95 -1.43
CA LEU A 204 -1.00 -12.16 -2.63
C LEU A 204 0.02 -12.43 -3.74
N ALA A 205 -0.47 -12.67 -4.96
CA ALA A 205 0.35 -12.78 -6.17
C ALA A 205 0.79 -11.40 -6.70
N PHE A 206 1.40 -10.57 -5.84
CA PHE A 206 2.20 -9.46 -6.33
C PHE A 206 3.53 -10.03 -6.82
N PRO A 207 4.05 -9.59 -7.98
CA PRO A 207 5.34 -10.08 -8.46
C PRO A 207 6.42 -9.69 -7.45
N ASP A 208 7.29 -10.66 -7.12
CA ASP A 208 8.42 -10.50 -6.17
C ASP A 208 9.45 -9.45 -6.62
N VAL A 209 9.38 -9.06 -7.90
CA VAL A 209 10.22 -8.06 -8.55
C VAL A 209 9.31 -7.04 -9.26
N PRO A 210 9.63 -5.73 -9.21
CA PRO A 210 8.93 -4.75 -10.03
C PRO A 210 8.98 -5.18 -11.49
N LEU A 211 7.82 -5.28 -12.11
CA LEU A 211 7.76 -5.71 -13.50
C LEU A 211 8.30 -4.59 -14.40
N PRO A 212 9.13 -4.90 -15.40
CA PRO A 212 9.62 -3.94 -16.38
C PRO A 212 8.53 -3.03 -16.95
N GLU A 213 7.35 -3.61 -17.17
CA GLU A 213 6.17 -2.93 -17.70
C GLU A 213 5.60 -1.92 -16.70
N ALA A 214 5.61 -2.24 -15.40
CA ALA A 214 5.22 -1.27 -14.37
C ALA A 214 6.14 -0.07 -14.41
N MET A 215 7.44 -0.29 -14.62
CA MET A 215 8.44 0.77 -14.63
C MET A 215 8.21 1.78 -15.75
N VAL A 216 7.92 1.31 -16.98
CA VAL A 216 7.62 2.22 -18.09
C VAL A 216 6.30 2.98 -17.88
N LEU A 217 5.32 2.37 -17.20
CA LEU A 217 4.08 3.05 -16.86
C LEU A 217 4.28 4.22 -15.91
N HIS A 218 5.19 4.15 -14.93
CA HIS A 218 5.52 5.29 -14.07
C HIS A 218 6.09 6.46 -14.89
N VAL A 219 6.96 6.16 -15.86
CA VAL A 219 7.48 7.17 -16.79
C VAL A 219 6.36 7.79 -17.61
N ALA A 220 5.47 6.97 -18.17
CA ALA A 220 4.33 7.44 -18.96
C ALA A 220 3.33 8.27 -18.14
N GLN A 221 3.01 7.84 -16.92
CA GLN A 221 2.15 8.55 -15.97
C GLN A 221 2.74 9.92 -15.59
N GLY A 222 4.02 9.96 -15.21
CA GLY A 222 4.69 11.23 -14.86
C GLY A 222 4.68 12.21 -16.03
N LYS A 223 4.88 11.68 -17.24
CA LYS A 223 4.81 12.44 -18.48
C LYS A 223 3.40 12.92 -18.80
N ALA A 224 2.37 12.09 -18.58
CA ALA A 224 0.97 12.46 -18.74
C ALA A 224 0.58 13.61 -17.80
N ILE A 225 1.01 13.53 -16.53
CA ILE A 225 0.78 14.58 -15.54
C ILE A 225 1.42 15.90 -15.98
N VAL A 226 2.71 15.90 -16.34
CA VAL A 226 3.43 17.11 -16.77
C VAL A 226 2.87 17.68 -18.09
N GLN A 227 2.37 16.82 -18.98
CA GLN A 227 1.71 17.24 -20.21
C GLN A 227 0.24 17.65 -20.01
N ARG A 228 -0.25 17.59 -18.77
CA ARG A 228 -1.63 17.90 -18.39
C ARG A 228 -2.68 17.05 -19.11
N ASN A 229 -2.33 15.81 -19.45
CA ASN A 229 -3.26 14.84 -19.99
C ASN A 229 -3.85 14.01 -18.84
N ALA A 230 -5.01 14.43 -18.37
CA ALA A 230 -5.68 13.84 -17.21
C ALA A 230 -6.18 12.40 -17.48
N ASP A 231 -6.70 12.14 -18.68
CA ASP A 231 -7.21 10.82 -19.06
C ASP A 231 -6.06 9.81 -19.15
N ALA A 232 -4.94 10.18 -19.77
CA ALA A 232 -3.76 9.33 -19.83
C ALA A 232 -3.16 9.08 -18.44
N ALA A 233 -3.08 10.12 -17.59
CA ALA A 233 -2.58 9.99 -16.22
C ALA A 233 -3.43 8.99 -15.41
N GLU A 234 -4.75 9.06 -15.54
CA GLU A 234 -5.69 8.13 -14.90
C GLU A 234 -5.44 6.68 -15.35
N VAL A 235 -5.42 6.44 -16.66
CA VAL A 235 -5.25 5.11 -17.25
C VAL A 235 -3.91 4.48 -16.85
N PHE A 236 -2.81 5.22 -16.89
CA PHE A 236 -1.51 4.70 -16.46
C PHE A 236 -1.51 4.36 -14.96
N THR A 237 -2.20 5.15 -14.13
CA THR A 237 -2.33 4.87 -12.69
C THR A 237 -3.10 3.57 -12.44
N GLN A 238 -4.22 3.39 -13.13
CA GLN A 238 -5.01 2.15 -13.07
C GLN A 238 -4.16 0.94 -13.48
N ALA A 239 -3.38 1.06 -14.55
CA ALA A 239 -2.51 -0.01 -15.02
C ALA A 239 -1.36 -0.34 -14.02
N ILE A 240 -0.80 0.66 -13.34
CA ILE A 240 0.19 0.45 -12.27
C ILE A 240 -0.41 -0.31 -11.09
N LEU A 241 -1.63 0.06 -10.67
CA LEU A 241 -2.21 -0.42 -9.42
C LEU A 241 -3.00 -1.72 -9.56
N ILE A 242 -3.74 -1.94 -10.66
CA ILE A 242 -4.53 -3.17 -10.85
C ILE A 242 -3.61 -4.42 -10.96
N GLY A 243 -2.31 -4.21 -11.16
CA GLY A 243 -1.32 -5.27 -11.17
C GLY A 243 -1.32 -6.04 -12.49
N PHE A 244 -0.13 -6.50 -12.88
CA PHE A 244 0.03 -7.26 -14.11
C PHE A 244 -0.38 -8.72 -13.88
N GLY A 245 -1.13 -9.26 -14.85
CA GLY A 245 -1.87 -10.51 -14.73
C GLY A 245 -3.16 -10.42 -15.54
N SER A 246 -4.28 -10.87 -14.98
CA SER A 246 -5.61 -10.71 -15.60
C SER A 246 -6.08 -9.26 -15.70
N GLY A 247 -5.52 -8.33 -14.90
CA GLY A 247 -5.88 -6.91 -14.92
C GLY A 247 -5.68 -6.24 -16.28
N LEU A 248 -4.51 -6.44 -16.89
CA LEU A 248 -4.23 -6.01 -18.26
C LEU A 248 -4.94 -6.84 -19.34
N ALA A 249 -5.56 -7.96 -19.00
CA ALA A 249 -6.45 -8.65 -19.95
C ALA A 249 -7.81 -7.94 -20.07
N ASN A 250 -8.09 -6.91 -19.27
CA ASN A 250 -9.26 -6.07 -19.42
C ASN A 250 -9.19 -5.29 -20.75
N PRO A 251 -10.10 -5.54 -21.70
CA PRO A 251 -10.05 -4.92 -23.03
C PRO A 251 -10.26 -3.40 -22.98
N TYR A 252 -11.02 -2.89 -22.00
CA TYR A 252 -11.24 -1.45 -21.84
C TYR A 252 -9.98 -0.75 -21.36
N LEU A 253 -9.26 -1.35 -20.40
CA LEU A 253 -7.99 -0.81 -19.93
C LEU A 253 -6.93 -0.83 -21.04
N GLN A 254 -6.87 -1.90 -21.83
CA GLN A 254 -5.96 -1.99 -22.99
C GLN A 254 -6.24 -0.93 -24.06
N ALA A 255 -7.50 -0.73 -24.44
CA ALA A 255 -7.88 0.31 -25.38
C ALA A 255 -7.63 1.73 -24.82
N GLY A 256 -7.71 1.90 -23.50
CA GLY A 256 -7.30 3.13 -22.82
C GLY A 256 -5.79 3.35 -22.91
N LEU A 257 -4.99 2.31 -22.61
CA LEU A 257 -3.53 2.37 -22.61
C LEU A 257 -2.97 2.69 -24.00
N ALA A 258 -3.49 2.05 -25.04
CA ALA A 258 -3.06 2.31 -26.43
C ALA A 258 -3.21 3.81 -26.78
N ARG A 259 -4.41 4.37 -26.55
CA ARG A 259 -4.66 5.80 -26.76
C ARG A 259 -3.79 6.68 -25.87
N ALA A 260 -3.65 6.34 -24.60
CA ALA A 260 -2.82 7.10 -23.67
C ALA A 260 -1.35 7.17 -24.12
N PHE A 261 -0.79 6.09 -24.66
CA PHE A 261 0.58 6.10 -25.20
C PHE A 261 0.72 6.88 -26.51
N GLU A 262 -0.32 6.89 -27.36
CA GLU A 262 -0.38 7.67 -28.60
C GLU A 262 -0.45 9.18 -28.33
N ASP A 263 -1.26 9.59 -27.34
CA ASP A 263 -1.48 11.00 -27.00
C ASP A 263 -0.27 11.68 -26.34
N LEU A 264 0.67 10.90 -25.80
CA LEU A 264 1.86 11.43 -25.16
C LEU A 264 2.89 11.93 -26.17
N ARG A 265 3.39 13.15 -25.96
CA ARG A 265 4.49 13.72 -26.76
C ARG A 265 5.83 13.21 -26.26
N TRP A 266 6.37 12.19 -26.90
CA TRP A 266 7.71 11.62 -26.61
C TRP A 266 8.80 12.28 -27.45
N SER A 267 10.00 12.50 -26.87
CA SER A 267 11.17 12.83 -27.70
C SER A 267 11.61 11.61 -28.50
N THR A 268 12.43 11.81 -29.54
CA THR A 268 13.03 10.70 -30.30
C THR A 268 13.83 9.76 -29.41
N SER A 269 14.62 10.31 -28.48
CA SER A 269 15.41 9.50 -27.55
C SER A 269 14.55 8.73 -26.56
N GLU A 270 13.46 9.31 -26.07
CA GLU A 270 12.52 8.63 -25.18
C GLU A 270 11.76 7.52 -25.93
N ARG A 271 11.30 7.77 -27.16
CA ARG A 271 10.69 6.71 -28.00
C ARG A 271 11.65 5.55 -28.16
N SER A 272 12.88 5.79 -28.63
CA SER A 272 13.86 4.72 -28.79
C SER A 272 14.14 3.95 -27.49
N ARG A 273 14.17 4.63 -26.34
CA ARG A 273 14.45 4.00 -25.04
C ARG A 273 13.28 3.16 -24.52
N TYR A 274 12.05 3.64 -24.64
CA TYR A 274 10.90 3.04 -23.96
C TYR A 274 10.01 2.17 -24.86
N GLN A 275 10.10 2.31 -26.19
CA GLN A 275 9.22 1.60 -27.12
C GLN A 275 9.16 0.08 -26.91
N PRO A 276 10.28 -0.65 -26.67
CA PRO A 276 10.20 -2.10 -26.45
C PRO A 276 9.29 -2.50 -25.28
N LEU A 277 9.31 -1.73 -24.19
CA LEU A 277 8.46 -1.97 -23.02
C LEU A 277 7.03 -1.48 -23.23
N ILE A 278 6.83 -0.40 -23.99
CA ILE A 278 5.49 0.07 -24.40
C ILE A 278 4.81 -1.02 -25.23
N ASP A 279 5.53 -1.59 -26.21
CA ASP A 279 5.02 -2.70 -27.02
C ASP A 279 4.65 -3.88 -26.12
N GLN A 280 5.50 -4.24 -25.15
CA GLN A 280 5.25 -5.31 -24.19
C GLN A 280 4.02 -5.07 -23.28
N VAL A 281 3.73 -3.82 -22.92
CA VAL A 281 2.50 -3.43 -22.19
C VAL A 281 1.26 -3.67 -23.05
N LEU A 282 1.34 -3.33 -24.34
CA LEU A 282 0.22 -3.34 -25.29
C LEU A 282 -0.02 -4.72 -25.96
N LEU A 283 0.89 -5.68 -25.81
CA LEU A 283 0.69 -7.04 -26.29
C LEU A 283 -0.53 -7.69 -25.59
N ASP A 284 -1.47 -8.24 -26.37
CA ASP A 284 -2.64 -8.96 -25.87
C ASP A 284 -2.23 -10.21 -25.08
N ARG A 285 -2.34 -10.15 -23.75
CA ARG A 285 -1.94 -11.23 -22.84
C ARG A 285 -2.93 -12.40 -22.79
N ARG A 286 -4.03 -12.40 -23.57
CA ARG A 286 -4.95 -13.56 -23.63
C ARG A 286 -4.25 -14.86 -24.01
N GLY A 287 -3.09 -14.81 -24.70
CA GLY A 287 -2.27 -15.98 -25.05
C GLY A 287 -0.99 -16.20 -24.22
N SER A 288 -0.62 -15.30 -23.30
CA SER A 288 0.69 -15.31 -22.61
C SER A 288 0.80 -16.33 -21.46
N ARG A 289 -0.26 -17.08 -21.14
CA ARG A 289 -0.24 -18.08 -20.06
C ARG A 289 0.75 -19.23 -20.32
N GLU A 290 1.14 -19.49 -21.58
CA GLU A 290 2.03 -20.60 -21.92
C GLU A 290 3.54 -20.25 -21.85
N THR A 291 3.92 -19.00 -22.04
CA THR A 291 5.34 -18.61 -22.16
C THR A 291 6.04 -18.49 -20.81
N HIS A 292 5.37 -18.03 -19.75
CA HIS A 292 5.98 -17.94 -18.42
C HIS A 292 6.08 -19.28 -17.67
N ALA A 293 5.29 -20.29 -18.07
CA ALA A 293 5.43 -21.67 -17.56
C ALA A 293 6.67 -22.38 -18.12
N ARG A 294 7.20 -21.94 -19.28
CA ARG A 294 8.43 -22.47 -19.88
C ARG A 294 9.71 -21.83 -19.36
N ALA A 295 9.66 -20.60 -18.88
CA ALA A 295 10.82 -19.90 -18.32
C ALA A 295 11.12 -20.30 -16.85
N ARG A 296 10.25 -21.11 -16.23
CA ARG A 296 10.43 -21.69 -14.88
C ARG A 296 10.84 -23.18 -14.92
N ARG A 297 11.36 -23.67 -16.05
CA ARG A 297 11.99 -24.99 -16.17
C ARG A 297 13.48 -24.84 -16.47
#